data_AF-A0A945R1U0-F1
#
_entry.id   AF-A0A945R1U0-F1
#
_cell.length_a   1.000
_cell.length_b   1.000
_cell.length_c   1.000
_cell.angle_alpha   90.00
_cell.angle_beta   90.00
_cell.angle_gamma   90.00
#
_symmetry.space_group_name_H-M   'P 1'
#
loop_
_entity.id
_entity.type
_entity.pdbx_description
1 polymer ?
#
loop_
_entity_poly.entity_id
_entity_poly.type
_entity_poly.pdbx_seq_one_letter_code
_entity_poly.pdbx_strand_id
1 'polypeptide(L)'
;MNAPQKLTLKDFSTDQEVRWCPGCGDYAILKTIQKLMPELDTPKENTVFVSGIGCSSRFPYYMETYGFHTIHGRAPAIATGVKLSNPELDVWMVTGDGDGLSIGGNHMLHVLRRNVDLQILLFNNEIYGLTKGQYSPTSQVGTRSPSTPDGSVDLPLRPCTFALGAGARFVARTIDTEAKHMTPVLKRAHAHKG
;
A
#
# COMPACT_ATOMS: atom_id res chain seq x y z
N MET A 1 22.35 -12.63 27.49
CA MET A 1 21.38 -12.28 26.44
C MET A 1 21.22 -10.78 26.50
N ASN A 2 21.65 -10.04 25.49
CA ASN A 2 21.48 -8.58 25.46
C ASN A 2 19.98 -8.27 25.46
N ALA A 3 19.56 -7.26 26.23
CA ALA A 3 18.17 -6.80 26.18
C ALA A 3 17.80 -6.46 24.73
N PRO A 4 16.60 -6.84 24.25
CA PRO A 4 16.18 -6.51 22.89
C PRO A 4 16.27 -4.99 22.70
N GLN A 5 17.08 -4.57 21.73
CA GLN A 5 17.29 -3.15 21.45
C GLN A 5 15.97 -2.59 20.91
N LYS A 6 15.44 -1.56 21.59
CA LYS A 6 14.22 -0.90 21.15
C LYS A 6 14.47 -0.24 19.79
N LEU A 7 13.76 -0.70 18.77
CA LEU A 7 13.83 -0.13 17.42
C LEU A 7 13.35 1.33 17.43
N THR A 8 13.83 2.08 16.46
CA THR A 8 13.53 3.50 16.24
C THR A 8 13.15 3.72 14.79
N LEU A 9 12.62 4.91 14.46
CA LEU A 9 12.31 5.28 13.08
C LEU A 9 13.50 5.06 12.14
N LYS A 10 14.71 5.40 12.59
CA LYS A 10 15.92 5.33 11.76
C LYS A 10 16.21 3.90 11.33
N ASP A 11 15.84 2.91 12.15
CA ASP A 11 16.08 1.50 11.84
C ASP A 11 15.22 1.00 10.68
N PHE A 12 14.13 1.71 10.35
CA PHE A 12 13.22 1.42 9.23
C PHE A 12 13.40 2.36 8.02
N SER A 13 14.33 3.31 8.08
CA SER A 13 14.63 4.23 6.98
C SER A 13 15.91 3.82 6.26
N THR A 14 15.84 3.76 4.94
CA THR A 14 17.02 3.53 4.07
C THR A 14 17.81 4.81 3.85
N ASP A 15 19.03 4.70 3.33
CA ASP A 15 19.83 5.83 2.82
C ASP A 15 19.44 6.28 1.39
N GLN A 16 18.57 5.52 0.72
CA GLN A 16 18.09 5.81 -0.62
C GLN A 16 17.35 7.15 -0.70
N GLU A 17 17.64 7.92 -1.75
CA GLU A 17 16.91 9.13 -2.06
C GLU A 17 15.48 8.81 -2.51
N VAL A 18 14.51 9.45 -1.85
CA VAL A 18 13.09 9.31 -2.20
C VAL A 18 12.79 10.12 -3.46
N ARG A 19 12.39 9.44 -4.54
CA ARG A 19 12.22 10.00 -5.89
C ARG A 19 10.75 10.26 -6.24
N TRP A 20 10.00 10.84 -5.31
CA TRP A 20 8.65 11.34 -5.58
C TRP A 20 8.69 12.83 -5.88
N CYS A 21 7.64 13.35 -6.52
CA CYS A 21 7.55 14.78 -6.79
C CYS A 21 7.49 15.59 -5.47
N PRO A 22 8.10 16.78 -5.39
CA PRO A 22 7.92 17.67 -4.24
C PRO A 22 6.44 17.92 -3.96
N GLY A 23 6.02 17.70 -2.71
CA GLY A 23 4.61 17.82 -2.30
C GLY A 23 3.75 16.57 -2.51
N CYS A 24 4.31 15.46 -3.00
CA CYS A 24 3.58 14.20 -3.11
C CYS A 24 3.17 13.64 -1.73
N GLY A 25 1.93 13.18 -1.62
CA GLY A 25 1.39 12.58 -0.40
C GLY A 25 2.11 11.33 0.09
N ASP A 26 2.75 10.59 -0.82
CA ASP A 26 3.49 9.37 -0.53
C ASP A 26 4.60 9.61 0.51
N TYR A 27 5.18 10.82 0.58
CA TYR A 27 6.13 11.21 1.61
C TYR A 27 5.53 11.14 3.03
N ALA A 28 4.31 11.64 3.20
CA ALA A 28 3.63 11.66 4.48
C ALA A 28 3.23 10.25 4.92
N ILE A 29 2.78 9.42 3.97
CA ILE A 29 2.44 8.01 4.23
C ILE A 29 3.71 7.24 4.64
N LEU A 30 4.80 7.35 3.88
CA LEU A 30 6.08 6.72 4.19
C LEU A 30 6.58 7.10 5.58
N LYS A 31 6.59 8.40 5.89
CA LYS A 31 7.08 8.87 7.20
C LYS A 31 6.21 8.38 8.35
N THR A 32 4.90 8.27 8.14
CA THR A 32 3.96 7.77 9.15
C THR A 32 4.17 6.27 9.39
N ILE A 33 4.35 5.49 8.33
CA ILE A 33 4.67 4.06 8.42
C ILE A 33 6.01 3.84 9.14
N GLN A 34 7.08 4.55 8.75
CA GLN A 34 8.39 4.42 9.42
C GLN A 34 8.34 4.80 10.91
N LYS A 35 7.48 5.76 11.30
CA LYS A 35 7.22 6.08 12.72
C LYS A 35 6.45 4.97 13.43
N LEU A 36 5.51 4.34 12.72
CA LEU A 36 4.65 3.30 13.25
C LEU A 36 5.40 1.99 13.50
N MET A 37 6.31 1.58 12.61
CA MET A 37 6.95 0.26 12.67
C MET A 37 7.57 -0.08 14.06
N PRO A 38 8.35 0.82 14.71
CA PRO A 38 8.84 0.58 16.06
C PRO A 38 7.76 0.39 17.14
N GLU A 39 6.56 0.92 16.91
CA GLU A 39 5.43 0.81 17.84
C GLU A 39 4.65 -0.50 17.68
N LEU A 40 4.88 -1.26 16.61
CA LEU A 40 4.25 -2.56 16.36
C LEU A 40 4.97 -3.72 17.05
N ASP A 41 6.20 -3.49 17.52
CA ASP A 41 7.05 -4.47 18.22
C ASP A 41 7.35 -5.74 17.39
N THR A 42 7.24 -5.63 16.06
CA THR A 42 7.65 -6.68 15.12
C THR A 42 9.16 -6.55 14.84
N PRO A 43 9.95 -7.63 14.96
CA PRO A 43 11.35 -7.63 14.54
C PRO A 43 11.46 -7.25 13.06
N LYS A 44 12.45 -6.41 12.73
CA LYS A 44 12.62 -5.83 11.40
C LYS A 44 12.80 -6.90 10.32
N GLU A 45 13.51 -7.96 10.66
CA GLU A 45 13.76 -9.15 9.84
C GLU A 45 12.49 -9.99 9.57
N ASN A 46 11.41 -9.78 10.33
CA ASN A 46 10.12 -10.43 10.13
C ASN A 46 9.11 -9.57 9.36
N THR A 47 9.46 -8.31 9.04
CA THR A 47 8.60 -7.41 8.26
C THR A 47 8.97 -7.48 6.77
N VAL A 48 7.95 -7.63 5.91
CA VAL A 48 8.13 -7.70 4.46
C VAL A 48 7.19 -6.72 3.75
N PHE A 49 7.77 -5.80 2.97
CA PHE A 49 6.99 -4.91 2.09
C PHE A 49 6.95 -5.44 0.65
N VAL A 50 5.76 -5.76 0.15
CA VAL A 50 5.54 -6.25 -1.22
C VAL A 50 4.81 -5.18 -2.03
N SER A 51 5.27 -4.89 -3.24
CA SER A 51 4.64 -3.87 -4.09
C SER A 51 4.59 -4.25 -5.57
N GLY A 52 3.68 -3.60 -6.30
CA GLY A 52 3.51 -3.76 -7.75
C GLY A 52 4.38 -2.79 -8.54
N ILE A 53 3.80 -2.05 -9.48
CA ILE A 53 4.48 -0.99 -10.25
C ILE A 53 3.68 0.31 -10.18
N GLY A 54 4.35 1.42 -9.88
CA GLY A 54 3.77 2.75 -9.76
C GLY A 54 4.63 3.67 -8.91
N CYS A 55 4.22 4.94 -8.75
CA CYS A 55 4.88 5.85 -7.81
C CYS A 55 4.83 5.26 -6.39
N SER A 56 3.63 4.86 -5.95
CA SER A 56 3.40 4.19 -4.67
C SER A 56 4.24 2.92 -4.52
N SER A 57 4.43 2.15 -5.60
CA SER A 57 5.16 0.88 -5.53
C SER A 57 6.68 1.02 -5.39
N ARG A 58 7.23 2.24 -5.40
CA ARG A 58 8.62 2.45 -4.98
C ARG A 58 8.82 2.29 -3.46
N PHE A 59 7.73 2.20 -2.69
CA PHE A 59 7.75 2.17 -1.23
C PHE A 59 8.75 1.18 -0.60
N PRO A 60 8.88 -0.09 -1.07
CA PRO A 60 9.82 -1.02 -0.43
C PRO A 60 11.29 -0.59 -0.53
N TYR A 61 11.66 0.23 -1.53
CA TYR A 61 13.03 0.77 -1.61
C TYR A 61 13.36 1.77 -0.50
N TYR A 62 12.35 2.25 0.22
CA TYR A 62 12.47 3.26 1.27
C TYR A 62 12.25 2.69 2.67
N MET A 63 12.10 1.37 2.77
CA MET A 63 11.94 0.63 4.01
C MET A 63 13.16 -0.27 4.21
N GLU A 64 13.83 -0.13 5.36
CA GLU A 64 15.01 -0.92 5.72
C GLU A 64 14.57 -2.30 6.26
N THR A 65 13.82 -3.07 5.47
CA THR A 65 13.27 -4.39 5.81
C THR A 65 13.48 -5.35 4.63
N TYR A 66 13.00 -6.59 4.73
CA TYR A 66 12.81 -7.39 3.52
C TYR A 66 11.75 -6.73 2.62
N GLY A 67 11.92 -6.85 1.31
CA GLY A 67 10.97 -6.26 0.38
C GLY A 67 11.03 -6.84 -1.03
N PHE A 68 9.87 -6.81 -1.70
CA PHE A 68 9.72 -7.18 -3.10
C PHE A 68 9.11 -6.03 -3.88
N HIS A 69 9.83 -5.54 -4.90
CA HIS A 69 9.25 -4.73 -5.97
C HIS A 69 8.97 -5.67 -7.15
N THR A 70 7.70 -6.00 -7.35
CA THR A 70 7.28 -7.09 -8.22
C THR A 70 6.93 -6.57 -9.62
N ILE A 71 5.91 -7.13 -10.26
CA ILE A 71 5.41 -6.70 -11.56
C ILE A 71 3.99 -6.14 -11.41
N HIS A 72 3.59 -5.32 -12.37
CA HIS A 72 2.37 -4.50 -12.29
C HIS A 72 1.12 -5.36 -12.00
N GLY A 73 0.41 -5.03 -10.92
CA GLY A 73 -0.80 -5.71 -10.45
C GLY A 73 -0.60 -7.14 -9.95
N ARG A 74 0.62 -7.57 -9.64
CA ARG A 74 0.89 -8.93 -9.10
C ARG A 74 1.29 -8.94 -7.63
N ALA A 75 1.43 -7.78 -7.00
CA ALA A 75 1.67 -7.67 -5.56
C ALA A 75 0.70 -8.52 -4.71
N PRO A 76 -0.63 -8.56 -4.97
CA PRO A 76 -1.53 -9.39 -4.17
C PRO A 76 -1.23 -10.89 -4.29
N ALA A 77 -0.85 -11.36 -5.48
CA ALA A 77 -0.49 -12.76 -5.68
C ALA A 77 0.82 -13.12 -4.97
N ILE A 78 1.84 -12.26 -5.09
CA ILE A 78 3.14 -12.48 -4.44
C ILE A 78 3.02 -12.38 -2.92
N ALA A 79 2.34 -11.36 -2.39
CA ALA A 79 2.15 -11.18 -0.95
C ALA A 79 1.38 -12.37 -0.33
N THR A 80 0.41 -12.92 -1.05
CA THR A 80 -0.26 -14.16 -0.64
C THR A 80 0.74 -15.32 -0.55
N GLY A 81 1.60 -15.50 -1.55
CA GLY A 81 2.63 -16.54 -1.54
C GLY A 81 3.60 -16.39 -0.37
N VAL A 82 4.05 -15.16 -0.09
CA VAL A 82 4.92 -14.84 1.06
C VAL A 82 4.23 -15.24 2.37
N LYS A 83 3.01 -14.74 2.60
CA LYS A 83 2.29 -15.00 3.86
C LYS A 83 1.94 -16.48 4.06
N LEU A 84 1.58 -17.19 3.00
CA LEU A 84 1.28 -18.63 3.10
C LEU A 84 2.53 -19.49 3.30
N SER A 85 3.68 -19.04 2.78
CA SER A 85 4.95 -19.78 2.92
C SER A 85 5.57 -19.59 4.30
N ASN A 86 5.39 -18.42 4.91
CA ASN A 86 5.80 -18.16 6.29
C ASN A 86 4.74 -17.29 7.00
N PRO A 87 3.77 -17.92 7.70
CA PRO A 87 2.66 -17.24 8.37
C PRO A 87 3.07 -16.27 9.48
N GLU A 88 4.27 -16.41 10.04
CA GLU A 88 4.77 -15.55 11.13
C GLU A 88 5.28 -14.19 10.62
N LEU A 89 5.44 -14.01 9.30
CA LEU A 89 5.86 -12.74 8.73
C LEU A 89 4.76 -11.69 8.81
N ASP A 90 5.16 -10.47 9.14
CA ASP A 90 4.35 -9.27 9.04
C ASP A 90 4.44 -8.71 7.61
N VAL A 91 3.40 -8.98 6.82
CA VAL A 91 3.38 -8.69 5.39
C VAL A 91 2.56 -7.44 5.10
N TRP A 92 3.22 -6.45 4.51
CA TRP A 92 2.63 -5.19 4.08
C TRP A 92 2.66 -5.11 2.55
N MET A 93 1.48 -5.10 1.92
CA MET A 93 1.34 -4.90 0.49
C MET A 93 1.06 -3.42 0.18
N VAL A 94 1.87 -2.82 -0.69
CA VAL A 94 1.70 -1.43 -1.15
C VAL A 94 1.31 -1.42 -2.63
N THR A 95 0.24 -0.71 -2.95
CA THR A 95 -0.28 -0.61 -4.32
C THR A 95 -0.85 0.76 -4.60
N GLY A 96 -0.80 1.19 -5.87
CA GLY A 96 -1.58 2.34 -6.34
C GLY A 96 -2.99 1.92 -6.69
N ASP A 97 -3.88 2.88 -6.85
CA ASP A 97 -5.23 2.69 -7.39
C ASP A 97 -5.22 1.92 -8.73
N GLY A 98 -4.39 2.34 -9.68
CA GLY A 98 -4.25 1.67 -10.96
C GLY A 98 -3.62 0.28 -10.87
N ASP A 99 -2.57 0.13 -10.08
CA ASP A 99 -1.88 -1.15 -9.88
C ASP A 99 -2.81 -2.20 -9.25
N GLY A 100 -3.55 -1.83 -8.20
CA GLY A 100 -4.36 -2.74 -7.41
C GLY A 100 -5.79 -2.93 -7.92
N LEU A 101 -6.38 -1.92 -8.57
CA LEU A 101 -7.79 -1.92 -8.95
C LEU A 101 -8.02 -1.98 -10.47
N SER A 102 -6.99 -1.78 -11.29
CA SER A 102 -7.05 -2.06 -12.73
C SER A 102 -6.49 -3.46 -13.01
N ILE A 103 -5.24 -3.54 -13.46
CA ILE A 103 -4.57 -4.80 -13.84
C ILE A 103 -4.44 -5.80 -12.68
N GLY A 104 -4.42 -5.32 -11.44
CA GLY A 104 -4.39 -6.15 -10.23
C GLY A 104 -5.77 -6.54 -9.67
N GLY A 105 -6.86 -6.00 -10.22
CA GLY A 105 -8.20 -6.06 -9.60
C GLY A 105 -8.67 -7.46 -9.25
N ASN A 106 -8.47 -8.44 -10.14
CA ASN A 106 -8.88 -9.83 -9.88
C ASN A 106 -8.05 -10.50 -8.77
N HIS A 107 -6.76 -10.20 -8.68
CA HIS A 107 -5.93 -10.70 -7.59
C HIS A 107 -6.31 -10.03 -6.27
N MET A 108 -6.57 -8.73 -6.29
CA MET A 108 -7.01 -7.96 -5.13
C MET A 108 -8.32 -8.54 -4.57
N LEU A 109 -9.30 -8.80 -5.44
CA LEU A 109 -10.56 -9.46 -5.07
C LEU A 109 -10.31 -10.77 -4.33
N HIS A 110 -9.43 -11.62 -4.85
CA HIS A 110 -9.20 -12.93 -4.25
C HIS A 110 -8.31 -12.92 -3.01
N VAL A 111 -7.43 -11.94 -2.83
CA VAL A 111 -6.70 -11.75 -1.56
C VAL A 111 -7.68 -11.44 -0.44
N LEU A 112 -8.59 -10.48 -0.69
CA LEU A 112 -9.62 -10.10 0.28
C LEU A 112 -10.61 -11.24 0.56
N ARG A 113 -11.10 -11.91 -0.50
CA ARG A 113 -12.06 -13.03 -0.36
C ARG A 113 -11.49 -14.20 0.44
N ARG A 114 -10.19 -14.44 0.33
CA ARG A 114 -9.50 -15.50 1.08
C ARG A 114 -9.19 -15.11 2.52
N ASN A 115 -9.37 -13.84 2.90
CA ASN A 115 -9.03 -13.31 4.22
C ASN A 115 -7.57 -13.64 4.58
N VAL A 116 -6.66 -13.35 3.65
CA VAL A 116 -5.23 -13.55 3.84
C VAL A 116 -4.76 -12.51 4.86
N ASP A 117 -4.14 -12.98 5.94
CA ASP A 117 -3.64 -12.15 7.04
C ASP A 117 -2.44 -11.27 6.61
N LEU A 118 -2.73 -10.14 5.96
CA LEU A 118 -1.74 -9.17 5.51
C LEU A 118 -2.32 -7.77 5.45
N GLN A 119 -1.45 -6.75 5.49
CA GLN A 119 -1.87 -5.36 5.45
C GLN A 119 -1.86 -4.85 4.01
N ILE A 120 -2.92 -4.16 3.57
CA ILE A 120 -3.01 -3.59 2.21
C ILE A 120 -3.06 -2.08 2.31
N LEU A 121 -2.01 -1.43 1.80
CA LEU A 121 -1.91 0.01 1.67
C LEU A 121 -2.17 0.39 0.20
N LEU A 122 -3.38 0.89 -0.06
CA LEU A 122 -3.77 1.40 -1.37
C LEU A 122 -3.64 2.93 -1.40
N PHE A 123 -2.71 3.43 -2.20
CA PHE A 123 -2.45 4.85 -2.38
C PHE A 123 -3.35 5.35 -3.51
N ASN A 124 -4.45 5.99 -3.16
CA ASN A 124 -5.46 6.44 -4.11
C ASN A 124 -5.26 7.91 -4.48
N ASN A 125 -4.42 8.17 -5.48
CA ASN A 125 -4.21 9.51 -6.04
C ASN A 125 -5.07 9.78 -7.29
N GLU A 126 -5.95 8.85 -7.65
CA GLU A 126 -6.91 8.96 -8.75
C GLU A 126 -6.27 9.17 -10.13
N ILE A 127 -5.01 8.73 -10.32
CA ILE A 127 -4.26 8.91 -11.57
C ILE A 127 -3.06 7.98 -11.68
N TYR A 128 -2.73 7.52 -12.89
CA TYR A 128 -1.45 6.83 -13.14
C TYR A 128 -0.28 7.83 -13.19
N GLY A 129 0.23 8.20 -12.01
CA GLY A 129 1.30 9.21 -11.88
C GLY A 129 2.59 8.82 -12.59
N LEU A 130 3.07 7.58 -12.40
CA LEU A 130 4.39 7.15 -12.91
C LEU A 130 4.45 7.15 -14.44
N THR A 131 3.33 6.84 -15.11
CA THR A 131 3.22 6.81 -16.57
C THR A 131 2.80 8.16 -17.16
N LYS A 132 2.93 9.24 -16.38
CA LYS A 132 2.70 10.63 -16.79
C LYS A 132 1.22 11.01 -16.93
N GLY A 133 0.37 10.43 -16.09
CA GLY A 133 -0.92 11.04 -15.73
C GLY A 133 -2.13 10.57 -16.53
N GLN A 134 -2.21 9.30 -16.93
CA GLN A 134 -3.45 8.73 -17.48
C GLN A 134 -4.50 8.58 -16.36
N TYR A 135 -5.79 8.67 -16.69
CA TYR A 135 -6.86 8.41 -15.71
C TYR A 135 -6.80 6.97 -15.17
N SER A 136 -7.12 6.77 -13.90
CA SER A 136 -7.17 5.48 -13.21
C SER A 136 -8.62 5.02 -13.00
N PRO A 137 -8.86 3.78 -12.52
CA PRO A 137 -10.22 3.32 -12.19
C PRO A 137 -10.93 4.14 -11.11
N THR A 138 -10.21 4.99 -10.38
CA THR A 138 -10.78 5.83 -9.31
C THR A 138 -10.88 7.31 -9.70
N SER A 139 -10.41 7.70 -10.90
CA SER A 139 -10.59 9.04 -11.43
C SER A 139 -12.07 9.42 -11.55
N GLN A 140 -12.42 10.63 -11.14
CA GLN A 140 -13.78 11.16 -11.31
C GLN A 140 -14.18 11.23 -12.79
N VAL A 141 -15.48 11.20 -13.07
CA VAL A 141 -16.02 11.46 -14.41
C VAL A 141 -15.62 12.87 -14.85
N GLY A 142 -15.19 13.00 -16.11
CA GLY A 142 -14.72 14.25 -16.68
C GLY A 142 -13.23 14.55 -16.44
N THR A 143 -12.48 13.65 -15.77
CA THR A 143 -11.03 13.81 -15.60
C THR A 143 -10.33 13.82 -16.96
N ARG A 144 -9.79 14.98 -17.33
CA ARG A 144 -8.99 15.15 -18.55
C ARG A 144 -7.59 14.62 -18.31
N SER A 145 -7.12 13.75 -19.19
CA SER A 145 -5.79 13.14 -19.13
C SER A 145 -5.21 12.96 -20.55
N PRO A 146 -3.93 12.60 -20.72
CA PRO A 146 -3.37 12.32 -22.04
C PRO A 146 -4.15 11.24 -22.84
N SER A 147 -4.77 10.27 -22.14
CA SER A 147 -5.59 9.21 -22.76
C SER A 147 -7.10 9.51 -22.76
N THR A 148 -7.53 10.57 -22.07
CA THR A 148 -8.93 11.03 -22.01
C THR A 148 -8.99 12.55 -22.21
N PRO A 149 -8.61 13.08 -23.39
CA PRO A 149 -8.52 14.53 -23.62
C PRO A 149 -9.86 15.26 -23.46
N ASP A 150 -10.98 14.55 -23.67
CA ASP A 150 -12.34 15.06 -23.53
C ASP A 150 -12.96 14.75 -22.15
N GLY A 151 -12.19 14.14 -21.25
CA GLY A 151 -12.65 13.68 -19.94
C GLY A 151 -12.95 12.17 -19.91
N SER A 152 -12.76 11.55 -18.74
CA SER A 152 -13.17 10.17 -18.49
C SER A 152 -14.70 10.03 -18.49
N VAL A 153 -15.20 8.92 -19.02
CA VAL A 153 -16.64 8.60 -19.07
C VAL A 153 -17.05 7.55 -18.05
N ASP A 154 -16.09 6.77 -17.55
CA ASP A 154 -16.33 5.68 -16.62
C ASP A 154 -16.61 6.20 -15.20
N LEU A 155 -17.56 5.57 -14.52
CA LEU A 155 -17.84 5.85 -13.13
C LEU A 155 -16.67 5.35 -12.25
N PRO A 156 -16.18 6.17 -11.30
CA PRO A 156 -15.06 5.79 -10.46
C PRO A 156 -15.41 4.60 -9.56
N LEU A 157 -14.53 3.60 -9.56
CA LEU A 157 -14.56 2.53 -8.57
C LEU A 157 -14.33 3.13 -7.18
N ARG A 158 -15.11 2.68 -6.19
CA ARG A 158 -14.94 3.08 -4.79
C ARG A 158 -14.13 2.00 -4.05
N PRO A 159 -12.86 2.24 -3.68
CA PRO A 159 -11.99 1.17 -3.14
C PRO A 159 -12.56 0.48 -1.89
N CYS A 160 -13.16 1.24 -0.97
CA CYS A 160 -13.76 0.69 0.24
C CYS A 160 -15.00 -0.17 -0.07
N THR A 161 -15.83 0.26 -1.01
CA THR A 161 -17.02 -0.52 -1.43
C THR A 161 -16.60 -1.79 -2.16
N PHE A 162 -15.58 -1.70 -3.03
CA PHE A 162 -14.97 -2.87 -3.66
C PHE A 162 -14.44 -3.86 -2.60
N ALA A 163 -13.70 -3.38 -1.60
CA ALA A 163 -13.14 -4.24 -0.57
C ALA A 163 -14.23 -4.93 0.27
N LEU A 164 -15.24 -4.19 0.71
CA LEU A 164 -16.39 -4.74 1.42
C LEU A 164 -17.15 -5.77 0.55
N GLY A 165 -17.38 -5.46 -0.72
CA GLY A 165 -18.03 -6.36 -1.67
C GLY A 165 -17.22 -7.63 -1.97
N ALA A 166 -15.89 -7.55 -1.87
CA ALA A 166 -14.99 -8.70 -1.99
C ALA A 166 -14.90 -9.56 -0.71
N GLY A 167 -15.52 -9.11 0.40
CA GLY A 167 -15.55 -9.84 1.68
C GLY A 167 -14.45 -9.45 2.67
N ALA A 168 -13.80 -8.29 2.50
CA ALA A 168 -12.80 -7.80 3.46
C ALA A 168 -13.41 -7.60 4.86
N ARG A 169 -12.69 -8.04 5.89
CA ARG A 169 -13.15 -7.99 7.29
C ARG A 169 -12.64 -6.79 8.08
N PHE A 170 -11.62 -6.11 7.56
CA PHE A 170 -11.18 -4.80 8.01
C PHE A 170 -11.05 -3.87 6.81
N VAL A 171 -11.75 -2.73 6.86
CA VAL A 171 -11.67 -1.68 5.83
C VAL A 171 -11.62 -0.34 6.52
N ALA A 172 -10.62 0.47 6.16
CA ALA A 172 -10.49 1.84 6.65
C ALA A 172 -10.03 2.77 5.53
N ARG A 173 -10.24 4.07 5.73
CA ARG A 173 -9.76 5.13 4.85
C ARG A 173 -9.19 6.26 5.71
N THR A 174 -8.12 6.85 5.25
CA THR A 174 -7.51 8.05 5.84
C THR A 174 -7.00 8.94 4.71
N ILE A 175 -6.55 10.14 5.07
CA ILE A 175 -5.91 11.09 4.18
C ILE A 175 -4.41 11.12 4.52
N ASP A 176 -3.56 11.29 3.51
CA ASP A 176 -2.10 11.36 3.62
C ASP A 176 -1.62 12.47 4.57
N THR A 177 -2.33 13.61 4.58
CA THR A 177 -2.06 14.76 5.45
C THR A 177 -2.53 14.59 6.90
N GLU A 178 -3.34 13.55 7.19
CA GLU A 178 -3.95 13.32 8.51
C GLU A 178 -3.19 12.26 9.33
N ALA A 179 -1.89 12.49 9.56
CA ALA A 179 -1.01 11.53 10.24
C ALA A 179 -1.54 11.08 11.63
N LYS A 180 -2.15 12.00 12.38
CA LYS A 180 -2.75 11.70 13.70
C LYS A 180 -3.91 10.70 13.63
N HIS A 181 -4.64 10.69 12.51
CA HIS A 181 -5.71 9.74 12.25
C HIS A 181 -5.17 8.45 11.60
N MET A 182 -4.17 8.57 10.71
CA MET A 182 -3.57 7.44 10.01
C MET A 182 -2.91 6.45 10.98
N THR A 183 -2.11 6.90 11.96
CA THR A 183 -1.42 6.03 12.91
C THR A 183 -2.35 5.05 13.65
N PRO A 184 -3.42 5.49 14.36
CA PRO A 184 -4.33 4.57 15.03
C PRO A 184 -5.12 3.69 14.05
N VAL A 185 -5.42 4.16 12.83
CA VAL A 185 -6.05 3.32 11.79
C VAL A 185 -5.14 2.16 11.41
N LEU A 186 -3.86 2.44 11.13
CA LEU A 186 -2.88 1.42 10.74
C LEU A 186 -2.60 0.42 11.88
N LYS A 187 -2.57 0.89 13.14
CA LYS A 187 -2.47 -0.01 14.29
C LYS A 187 -3.64 -0.99 14.38
N ARG A 188 -4.86 -0.50 14.15
CA ARG A 188 -6.06 -1.37 14.13
C ARG A 188 -6.04 -2.34 12.95
N ALA A 189 -5.51 -1.91 11.80
CA ALA A 189 -5.33 -2.78 10.64
C ALA A 189 -4.35 -3.91 10.97
N HIS A 190 -3.16 -3.58 11.50
CA HIS A 190 -2.15 -4.56 11.91
C HIS A 190 -2.65 -5.52 13.01
N ALA A 191 -3.48 -5.04 13.94
CA ALA A 191 -4.07 -5.89 14.98
C ALA A 191 -5.18 -6.83 14.46
N HIS A 192 -5.71 -6.58 13.26
CA HIS A 192 -6.71 -7.44 12.63
C HIS A 192 -6.04 -8.67 12.01
N LYS A 193 -6.60 -9.85 12.29
CA LYS A 193 -6.14 -11.12 11.70
C LYS A 193 -6.97 -11.46 10.46
N GLY A 194 -6.57 -10.97 9.30
CA GLY A 194 -7.29 -11.22 8.04
C GLY A 194 -7.10 -10.19 6.95
#